data_AF-A0A2D4NV74-F1
#
_entry.id   AF-A0A2D4NV74-F1
#
_cell.length_a   1.000
_cell.length_b   1.000
_cell.length_c   1.000
_cell.angle_alpha   90.00
_cell.angle_beta   90.00
_cell.angle_gamma   90.00
#
_symmetry.space_group_name_H-M   'P 1'
#
loop_
_entity.id
_entity.type
_entity.pdbx_description
1 polymer ?
#
loop_
_entity_poly.entity_id
_entity_poly.type
_entity_poly.pdbx_seq_one_letter_code
_entity_poly.pdbx_strand_id
1 'polypeptide(L)'
;MVRAVSIQTGYLIQGKGAKSCSLTYLAQVDPKGSLPKWVVNKSSQFLAPKAMKKMYKACVKYPDWKQKHNPHFKPWLYPEQNPLPSLALSDLSIQHADSLEN
;
A
#
# COMPACT_ATOMS: atom_id res chain seq x y z
N MET A 1 -19.34 -4.72 5.13
CA MET A 1 -17.99 -4.53 4.57
C MET A 1 -17.34 -5.90 4.43
N VAL A 2 -16.73 -6.22 3.29
CA VAL A 2 -16.01 -7.50 3.10
C VAL A 2 -14.57 -7.34 3.62
N ARG A 3 -14.08 -8.29 4.42
CA ARG A 3 -12.69 -8.30 4.90
C ARG A 3 -11.80 -9.02 3.90
N ALA A 4 -11.13 -8.25 3.05
CA ALA A 4 -10.12 -8.76 2.12
C ALA A 4 -8.86 -9.24 2.86
N VAL A 5 -8.07 -10.07 2.19
CA VAL A 5 -6.76 -10.54 2.66
C VAL A 5 -5.69 -10.04 1.71
N SER A 6 -4.75 -9.22 2.20
CA SER A 6 -3.51 -8.93 1.47
C SER A 6 -2.53 -10.05 1.78
N ILE A 7 -2.31 -10.93 0.81
CA ILE A 7 -1.36 -12.05 0.96
C ILE A 7 0.06 -11.49 0.95
N GLN A 8 0.34 -10.63 -0.04
CA GLN A 8 1.56 -9.86 -0.10
C GLN A 8 1.29 -8.58 -0.86
N THR A 9 1.71 -7.43 -0.35
CA THR A 9 1.68 -6.18 -1.10
C THR A 9 2.87 -5.33 -0.68
N GLY A 10 3.55 -4.73 -1.65
CA GLY A 10 4.74 -3.95 -1.39
C GLY A 10 5.15 -3.04 -2.53
N TYR A 11 6.08 -2.15 -2.20
CA TYR A 11 6.64 -1.16 -3.10
C TYR A 11 8.17 -1.25 -3.03
N LEU A 12 8.82 -1.28 -4.19
CA LEU A 12 10.26 -1.12 -4.33
C LEU A 12 10.54 0.18 -5.06
N ILE A 13 11.23 1.11 -4.40
CA ILE A 13 11.64 2.40 -4.98
C ILE A 13 13.13 2.34 -5.28
N GLN A 14 13.51 2.57 -6.54
CA GLN A 14 14.90 2.56 -6.99
C GLN A 14 15.28 3.92 -7.56
N GLY A 15 16.25 4.60 -6.96
CA GLY A 15 16.78 5.86 -7.48
C GLY A 15 17.42 5.68 -8.86
N LYS A 16 17.13 6.62 -9.78
CA LYS A 16 17.74 6.68 -11.13
C LYS A 16 18.50 8.00 -11.36
N GLY A 17 18.67 8.79 -10.30
CA GLY A 17 19.29 10.12 -10.29
C GLY A 17 18.69 10.98 -9.18
N ALA A 18 19.17 12.22 -9.04
CA ALA A 18 18.75 13.11 -7.94
C ALA A 18 17.25 13.48 -7.95
N LYS A 19 16.58 13.40 -9.10
CA LYS A 19 15.18 13.80 -9.29
C LYS A 19 14.31 12.72 -9.97
N SER A 20 14.80 11.48 -10.05
CA SER A 20 14.12 10.39 -10.75
C SER A 20 14.23 9.07 -10.01
N CYS A 21 13.19 8.24 -10.13
CA CYS A 21 13.17 6.89 -9.59
C CYS A 21 12.31 5.98 -10.47
N SER A 22 12.52 4.67 -10.34
CA SER A 22 11.60 3.64 -10.78
C SER A 22 10.86 3.09 -9.56
N LEU A 23 9.55 2.88 -9.69
CA LEU A 23 8.71 2.30 -8.66
C LEU A 23 8.13 0.99 -9.18
N THR A 24 8.43 -0.10 -8.48
CA THR A 24 7.80 -1.40 -8.70
C THR A 24 6.75 -1.65 -7.62
N TYR A 25 5.53 -1.92 -8.05
CA TYR A 25 4.43 -2.32 -7.17
C TYR A 25 4.13 -3.79 -7.38
N LEU A 26 4.11 -4.55 -6.28
CA LEU A 26 3.76 -5.97 -6.27
C LEU A 26 2.57 -6.14 -5.33
N ALA A 27 1.53 -6.83 -5.80
CA ALA A 27 0.38 -7.15 -4.96
C ALA A 27 -0.26 -8.49 -5.34
N GLN A 28 -0.52 -9.29 -4.33
CA GLN A 28 -1.37 -10.47 -4.34
C GLN A 28 -2.41 -10.27 -3.23
N VAL A 29 -3.65 -10.08 -3.64
CA VAL A 29 -4.77 -9.74 -2.74
C VAL A 29 -5.95 -10.63 -3.08
N ASP A 30 -6.57 -11.19 -2.06
CA ASP A 30 -7.87 -11.85 -2.16
C ASP A 30 -8.95 -10.89 -1.63
N PRO A 31 -9.80 -10.30 -2.51
CA PRO A 31 -10.86 -9.41 -2.08
C PRO A 31 -11.97 -10.13 -1.29
N LYS A 32 -11.99 -11.47 -1.30
CA LYS A 32 -13.05 -12.32 -0.76
C LYS A 32 -14.42 -11.98 -1.35
N GLY A 33 -15.48 -12.51 -0.74
CA GLY A 33 -16.85 -12.31 -1.20
C GLY A 33 -17.18 -13.08 -2.48
N SER A 34 -18.10 -12.56 -3.29
CA SER A 34 -18.70 -13.26 -4.43
C SER A 34 -17.97 -13.08 -5.76
N LEU A 35 -16.84 -12.36 -5.79
CA LEU A 35 -16.11 -12.10 -7.03
C LEU A 35 -15.26 -13.32 -7.43
N PRO A 36 -15.44 -13.87 -8.64
CA PRO A 36 -14.58 -14.95 -9.11
C PRO A 36 -13.11 -14.52 -9.24
N LYS A 37 -12.16 -15.41 -8.89
CA LYS A 37 -10.71 -15.12 -8.93
C LYS A 37 -10.23 -14.54 -10.27
N TRP A 38 -10.76 -15.01 -11.40
CA TRP A 38 -10.37 -14.50 -12.72
C TRP A 38 -10.81 -13.04 -12.96
N VAL A 39 -11.94 -12.62 -12.39
CA VAL A 39 -12.42 -11.22 -12.46
C VAL A 39 -11.48 -10.31 -11.67
N VAL A 40 -11.02 -10.77 -10.52
CA VAL A 40 -10.03 -10.05 -9.68
C VAL A 40 -8.72 -9.87 -10.42
N ASN A 41 -8.20 -10.93 -11.04
CA ASN A 41 -6.95 -10.87 -11.80
C ASN A 41 -7.05 -9.92 -12.99
N LYS A 42 -8.13 -10.04 -13.78
CA LYS A 42 -8.34 -9.20 -14.96
C LYS A 42 -8.51 -7.73 -14.57
N SER A 43 -9.35 -7.42 -13.59
CA SER A 43 -9.58 -6.04 -13.14
C SER A 43 -8.33 -5.40 -12.55
N SER A 44 -7.54 -6.14 -11.76
CA SER A 44 -6.30 -5.64 -11.16
C SER A 44 -5.29 -5.22 -12.24
N GLN A 45 -5.15 -6.00 -13.32
CA GLN A 45 -4.28 -5.64 -14.45
C GLN A 45 -4.69 -4.33 -15.14
N PHE A 46 -5.99 -4.07 -15.27
CA PHE A 46 -6.48 -2.81 -15.87
C PHE A 46 -6.40 -1.62 -14.92
N LEU A 47 -6.57 -1.83 -13.61
CA LEU A 47 -6.63 -0.76 -12.62
C LEU A 47 -5.26 -0.35 -12.10
N ALA A 48 -4.29 -1.27 -12.03
CA ALA A 48 -2.95 -0.98 -11.53
C ALA A 48 -2.27 0.18 -12.28
N PRO A 49 -2.25 0.25 -13.64
CA PRO A 49 -1.65 1.38 -14.35
C PRO A 49 -2.30 2.72 -14.04
N LYS A 50 -3.64 2.75 -13.92
CA LYS A 50 -4.38 3.96 -13.57
C LYS A 50 -4.07 4.42 -12.14
N ALA A 51 -3.98 3.48 -11.20
CA ALA A 51 -3.60 3.75 -9.82
C ALA A 51 -2.17 4.30 -9.72
N MET A 52 -1.21 3.68 -10.41
CA MET A 52 0.18 4.14 -10.44
C MET A 52 0.30 5.55 -11.05
N LYS A 53 -0.44 5.84 -12.13
CA LYS A 53 -0.48 7.19 -12.73
C LYS A 53 -1.07 8.25 -11.78
N LYS A 54 -2.09 7.90 -10.99
CA LYS A 54 -2.62 8.79 -9.96
C LYS A 54 -1.60 9.05 -8.84
N MET A 55 -0.92 8.01 -8.37
CA MET A 55 0.14 8.13 -7.37
C MET A 55 1.29 9.02 -7.86
N TYR A 56 1.74 8.85 -9.11
CA TYR A 56 2.73 9.74 -9.72
C TYR A 56 2.29 11.22 -9.66
N LYS A 57 1.05 11.52 -10.04
CA LYS A 57 0.50 12.89 -9.96
C LYS A 57 0.44 13.41 -8.51
N ALA A 58 0.17 12.53 -7.54
CA ALA A 58 0.19 12.89 -6.12
C ALA A 58 1.62 13.24 -5.67
N CYS A 59 2.63 12.46 -6.07
CA CYS A 59 4.04 12.75 -5.76
C CYS A 59 4.48 14.12 -6.28
N VAL A 60 4.07 14.50 -7.49
CA VAL A 60 4.38 15.83 -8.07
C VAL A 60 3.78 16.97 -7.23
N LYS A 61 2.58 16.77 -6.67
CA LYS A 61 1.89 17.78 -5.85
C LYS A 61 2.27 17.74 -4.37
N TYR A 62 2.96 16.69 -3.93
CA TYR A 62 3.20 16.44 -2.52
C TYR A 62 4.03 17.53 -1.83
N PRO A 63 5.10 18.11 -2.42
CA PRO A 63 5.87 19.18 -1.77
C PRO A 63 5.00 20.38 -1.37
N ASP A 64 4.22 20.92 -2.31
CA ASP A 64 3.33 22.07 -2.07
C ASP A 64 2.24 21.76 -1.03
N TRP A 65 1.68 20.55 -1.10
CA TRP A 65 0.72 20.10 -0.11
C TRP A 65 1.37 19.99 1.27
N LYS A 66 2.51 19.32 1.38
CA LYS A 66 3.18 19.06 2.67
C LYS A 66 3.66 20.34 3.35
N GLN A 67 4.06 21.35 2.57
CA GLN A 67 4.43 22.67 3.08
C GLN A 67 3.31 23.32 3.91
N LYS A 68 2.05 23.04 3.56
CA LYS A 68 0.86 23.57 4.23
C LYS A 68 0.31 22.67 5.35
N HIS A 69 0.90 21.48 5.54
CA HIS A 69 0.36 20.43 6.43
C HIS A 69 1.47 19.85 7.33
N ASN A 70 1.92 20.65 8.30
CA ASN A 70 2.98 20.30 9.26
C ASN A 70 4.22 19.75 8.54
N PRO A 71 4.99 20.59 7.81
CA PRO A 71 6.04 20.14 6.91
C PRO A 71 7.12 19.29 7.59
N HIS A 72 7.38 19.55 8.87
CA HIS A 72 8.39 18.85 9.67
C HIS A 72 7.90 17.55 10.31
N PHE A 73 6.57 17.31 10.31
CA PHE A 73 6.00 16.08 10.86
C PHE A 73 6.07 14.95 9.83
N LYS A 74 7.07 14.08 9.99
CA LYS A 74 7.37 12.92 9.14
C LYS A 74 7.81 11.75 10.03
N PRO A 75 6.91 11.14 10.81
CA PRO A 75 7.25 10.09 11.77
C PRO A 75 7.90 8.85 11.14
N TRP A 76 7.72 8.63 9.84
CA TRP A 76 8.42 7.58 9.07
C TRP A 76 9.90 7.89 8.78
N LEU A 77 10.34 9.15 8.92
CA LEU A 77 11.76 9.56 8.89
C LEU A 77 12.32 9.81 10.30
N TYR A 78 11.45 10.25 11.22
CA TYR A 78 11.77 10.68 12.58
C TYR A 78 10.88 9.93 13.58
N PRO A 79 11.24 8.69 13.97
CA PRO A 79 10.38 7.81 14.77
C PRO A 79 9.94 8.39 16.12
N GLU A 80 10.72 9.30 16.70
CA GLU A 80 10.40 10.02 17.94
C GLU A 80 9.14 10.88 17.84
N GLN A 81 8.69 11.20 16.62
CA GLN A 81 7.45 11.93 16.38
C GLN A 81 6.21 11.02 16.42
N ASN A 82 6.37 9.69 16.53
CA ASN A 82 5.27 8.74 16.43
C ASN A 82 4.36 8.79 17.68
N PRO A 83 3.07 9.16 17.55
CA PRO A 83 2.15 9.20 18.69
C PRO A 83 1.48 7.84 18.98
N LEU A 84 1.77 6.80 18.19
CA LEU A 84 1.09 5.51 18.28
C LEU A 84 1.63 4.66 19.45
N PRO A 85 0.77 3.85 20.10
CA PRO A 85 1.21 2.90 21.11
C PRO A 85 2.02 1.76 20.48
N SER A 86 2.85 1.12 21.30
CA SER A 86 3.49 -0.15 20.94
C SER A 86 2.52 -1.32 21.10
N LEU A 87 2.72 -2.38 20.32
CA LEU A 87 1.92 -3.60 20.36
C LEU A 87 2.86 -4.81 20.40
N ALA A 88 2.58 -5.79 21.25
CA ALA A 88 3.36 -7.02 21.27
C ALA A 88 2.98 -7.89 20.07
N LEU A 89 3.96 -8.56 19.44
CA LEU A 89 3.68 -9.46 18.32
C LEU A 89 2.76 -10.63 18.71
N SER A 90 2.76 -11.03 19.98
CA SER A 90 1.85 -12.05 20.53
C SER A 90 0.39 -11.62 20.54
N ASP A 91 0.10 -10.32 20.46
CA ASP A 91 -1.27 -9.80 20.41
C ASP A 91 -1.86 -9.90 18.99
N LEU A 92 -1.05 -10.32 18.02
CA LEU A 92 -1.44 -10.50 16.61
C LEU A 92 -1.76 -11.97 16.31
N SER A 93 -2.67 -12.18 15.37
CA SER A 93 -3.01 -13.50 14.84
C SER A 93 -2.82 -13.55 13.33
N ILE A 94 -2.54 -14.74 12.79
CA ILE A 94 -2.41 -14.93 11.34
C ILE A 94 -3.77 -14.71 10.67
N GLN A 95 -3.78 -13.87 9.63
CA GLN A 95 -4.92 -13.76 8.73
C GLN A 95 -4.74 -14.75 7.58
N HIS A 96 -5.42 -15.89 7.64
CA HIS A 96 -5.37 -16.88 6.56
C HIS A 96 -6.11 -16.37 5.32
N ALA A 97 -5.48 -16.55 4.15
CA ALA A 97 -6.13 -16.31 2.87
C ALA A 97 -7.27 -17.30 2.70
N ASP A 98 -6.98 -18.59 2.63
CA ASP A 98 -8.02 -19.61 2.53
C ASP A 98 -8.36 -20.09 3.94
N SER A 99 -9.48 -19.62 4.50
CA SER A 99 -10.14 -20.37 5.57
C SER A 99 -10.65 -21.63 4.90
N LEU A 100 -9.99 -22.77 5.19
CA LEU A 100 -10.26 -24.14 4.75
C LEU A 100 -11.55 -24.26 3.92
N GLU A 101 -11.37 -24.53 2.63
CA GLU A 101 -12.42 -24.98 1.73
C GLU A 101 -13.28 -26.03 2.49
N ASN A 102 -14.57 -25.72 2.68
CA ASN A 102 -15.57 -26.73 3.03
C ASN A 102 -15.92 -27.53 1.78
#